data_AF-A0A5E5Q895-F1
#
_entry.id   AF-A0A5E5Q895-F1
#
_cell.length_a   1.000
_cell.length_b   1.000
_cell.length_c   1.000
_cell.angle_alpha   90.00
_cell.angle_beta   90.00
_cell.angle_gamma   90.00
#
_symmetry.space_group_name_H-M   'P 1'
#
loop_
_entity.id
_entity.type
_entity.pdbx_description
1 polymer ?
#
loop_
_entity_poly.entity_id
_entity_poly.type
_entity_poly.pdbx_seq_one_letter_code
_entity_poly.pdbx_strand_id
1 'polypeptide(L)'
;MSNKKTEMAGFEFSQQGGYYQLTLSGPLGFGQIQIKQTEQGLLIDNKPTLLTLKQWMNLELGWYFPVEVLESIVFKGNHNKIQDWQISTDKHQVFNGIAYPKIIRLSYSDKHIKIKLLLQEVNRLK
;
A
#
# COMPACT_ATOMS: atom_id res chain seq x y z
N MET A 1 -7.80 -28.74 0.40
CA MET A 1 -6.90 -27.90 1.22
C MET A 1 -6.45 -26.72 0.36
N SER A 2 -6.94 -25.50 0.59
CA SER A 2 -6.46 -24.34 -0.19
C SER A 2 -5.05 -23.97 0.29
N ASN A 3 -4.05 -24.15 -0.56
CA ASN A 3 -2.70 -23.62 -0.30
C ASN A 3 -2.81 -22.10 -0.15
N LYS A 4 -2.65 -21.58 1.08
CA LYS A 4 -2.61 -20.14 1.31
C LYS A 4 -1.28 -19.63 0.76
N LYS A 5 -1.30 -19.10 -0.46
CA LYS A 5 -0.14 -18.42 -1.05
C LYS A 5 0.16 -17.17 -0.22
N THR A 6 1.35 -17.10 0.36
CA THR A 6 1.85 -15.91 1.05
C THR A 6 2.90 -15.29 0.15
N GLU A 7 2.72 -14.02 -0.19
CA GLU A 7 3.66 -13.24 -0.97
C GLU A 7 4.25 -12.14 -0.10
N MET A 8 5.52 -11.82 -0.32
CA MET A 8 6.21 -10.74 0.37
C MET A 8 6.85 -9.83 -0.67
N ALA A 9 6.65 -8.53 -0.50
CA ALA A 9 7.30 -7.49 -1.28
C ALA A 9 7.75 -6.38 -0.33
N GLY A 10 8.91 -5.79 -0.63
CA GLY A 10 9.25 -4.46 -0.13
C GLY A 10 8.37 -3.43 -0.82
N PHE A 11 8.14 -2.30 -0.17
CA PHE A 11 7.42 -1.20 -0.79
C PHE A 11 8.00 0.15 -0.35
N GLU A 12 7.91 1.12 -1.24
CA GLU A 12 8.09 2.54 -0.96
C GLU A 12 6.90 3.29 -1.53
N PHE A 13 6.32 4.19 -0.74
CA PHE A 13 5.16 4.97 -1.13
C PHE A 13 5.39 6.44 -0.85
N SER A 14 5.09 7.28 -1.83
CA SER A 14 5.07 8.73 -1.67
C SER A 14 3.82 9.31 -2.32
N GLN A 15 3.31 10.39 -1.74
CA GLN A 15 2.17 11.12 -2.28
C GLN A 15 2.45 12.62 -2.19
N GLN A 16 2.29 13.32 -3.32
CA GLN A 16 2.53 14.75 -3.43
C GLN A 16 1.63 15.35 -4.51
N GLY A 17 1.00 16.49 -4.21
CA GLY A 17 0.17 17.20 -5.18
C GLY A 17 -1.03 16.40 -5.72
N GLY A 18 -1.58 15.48 -4.90
CA GLY A 18 -2.70 14.62 -5.31
C GLY A 18 -2.30 13.37 -6.10
N TYR A 19 -1.03 13.24 -6.49
CA TYR A 19 -0.49 12.09 -7.20
C TYR A 19 0.34 11.22 -6.25
N TYR A 20 0.39 9.91 -6.50
CA TYR A 20 1.25 9.00 -5.76
C TYR A 20 2.28 8.30 -6.66
N GLN A 21 3.35 7.85 -6.02
CA GLN A 21 4.28 6.87 -6.55
C GLN A 21 4.38 5.69 -5.57
N LEU A 22 4.26 4.48 -6.11
CA LEU A 22 4.41 3.23 -5.39
C LEU A 22 5.50 2.42 -6.08
N THR A 23 6.53 2.07 -5.33
CA THR A 23 7.54 1.10 -5.75
C THR A 23 7.26 -0.21 -5.02
N LEU A 24 7.21 -1.32 -5.75
CA LEU A 24 7.18 -2.66 -5.19
C LEU A 24 8.47 -3.38 -5.54
N SER A 25 9.13 -3.96 -4.54
CA SER A 25 10.39 -4.67 -4.70
C SER A 25 10.22 -6.13 -4.31
N GLY A 26 10.74 -7.04 -5.13
CA GLY A 26 10.71 -8.46 -4.79
C GLY A 26 11.61 -8.79 -3.58
N PRO A 27 11.52 -10.03 -3.07
CA PRO A 27 12.38 -10.48 -1.97
C PRO A 27 13.86 -10.26 -2.30
N LEU A 28 14.64 -9.80 -1.31
CA LEU A 28 16.08 -9.53 -1.45
C LEU A 28 16.44 -8.49 -2.54
N GLY A 29 15.49 -7.65 -2.96
CA GLY A 29 15.74 -6.62 -3.98
C GLY A 29 15.72 -7.13 -5.42
N PHE A 30 15.31 -8.39 -5.66
CA PHE A 30 15.18 -8.91 -7.02
C PHE A 30 13.89 -8.45 -7.66
N GLY A 31 14.02 -7.65 -8.72
CA GLY A 31 12.88 -7.10 -9.46
C GLY A 31 12.24 -5.93 -8.72
N GLN A 32 11.92 -4.90 -9.47
CA GLN A 32 11.24 -3.71 -8.98
C GLN A 32 10.21 -3.30 -10.02
N ILE A 33 9.03 -2.92 -9.54
CA ILE A 33 7.99 -2.31 -10.36
C ILE A 33 7.73 -0.92 -9.81
N GLN A 34 7.88 0.08 -10.66
CA GLN A 34 7.53 1.45 -10.34
C GLN A 34 6.16 1.77 -10.90
N ILE A 35 5.27 2.24 -10.03
CA ILE A 35 3.90 2.62 -10.36
C ILE A 35 3.75 4.09 -10.03
N LYS A 36 3.42 4.90 -11.03
CA LYS A 36 3.29 6.36 -10.87
C LYS A 36 1.93 6.82 -11.37
N GLN A 37 1.21 7.55 -10.52
CA GLN A 37 0.02 8.28 -10.94
C GLN A 37 0.44 9.60 -11.58
N THR A 38 -0.13 9.93 -12.73
CA THR A 38 0.02 11.21 -13.40
C THR A 38 -1.35 11.75 -13.79
N GLU A 39 -1.39 12.97 -14.34
CA GLU A 39 -2.63 13.58 -14.80
C GLU A 39 -3.26 12.79 -15.97
N GLN A 40 -2.43 12.10 -16.74
CA GLN A 40 -2.81 11.32 -17.92
C GLN A 40 -3.17 9.85 -17.59
N GLY A 41 -3.10 9.45 -16.31
CA GLY A 41 -3.40 8.10 -15.87
C GLY A 41 -2.26 7.43 -15.12
N LEU A 42 -2.14 6.11 -15.24
CA LEU A 42 -1.16 5.31 -14.51
C LEU A 42 0.01 4.94 -15.43
N LEU A 43 1.23 5.07 -14.91
CA LEU A 43 2.45 4.56 -15.54
C LEU A 43 2.97 3.35 -14.74
N ILE A 44 3.28 2.27 -15.45
CA ILE A 44 3.95 1.06 -14.92
C ILE A 44 5.31 0.97 -15.59
N ASP A 45 6.39 1.12 -14.83
CA ASP A 45 7.77 1.21 -15.34
C ASP A 45 7.88 2.20 -16.51
N ASN A 46 7.30 3.39 -16.33
CA ASN A 46 7.19 4.47 -17.32
C ASN A 46 6.36 4.17 -18.57
N LYS A 47 5.62 3.05 -18.60
CA LYS A 47 4.70 2.72 -19.70
C LYS A 47 3.26 3.05 -19.29
N PRO A 48 2.50 3.80 -20.11
CA PRO A 48 1.13 4.14 -19.79
C PRO A 48 0.22 2.92 -19.84
N THR A 49 -0.79 2.91 -18.96
CA THR A 49 -1.88 1.94 -18.99
C THR A 49 -3.22 2.65 -18.83
N LEU A 50 -4.26 2.08 -19.44
CA LEU A 50 -5.66 2.51 -19.28
C LEU A 50 -6.30 1.96 -18.00
N LEU A 51 -5.59 1.11 -17.27
CA LEU A 51 -6.08 0.50 -16.05
C LEU A 51 -5.87 1.43 -14.85
N THR A 52 -6.84 1.42 -13.93
CA THR A 52 -6.62 1.93 -12.57
C THR A 52 -5.61 1.05 -11.82
N LEU A 53 -4.99 1.57 -10.76
CA LEU A 53 -4.07 0.80 -9.93
C LEU A 53 -4.69 -0.50 -9.43
N LYS A 54 -5.91 -0.43 -8.89
CA LYS A 54 -6.64 -1.59 -8.39
C LYS A 54 -6.86 -2.62 -9.50
N GLN A 55 -7.22 -2.20 -10.72
CA GLN A 55 -7.40 -3.13 -11.84
C GLN A 55 -6.07 -3.78 -12.24
N TRP A 56 -5.02 -2.98 -12.42
CA TRP A 56 -3.71 -3.46 -12.81
C TRP A 56 -3.12 -4.44 -11.78
N MET A 57 -3.12 -4.08 -10.49
CA MET A 57 -2.57 -4.98 -9.46
C MET A 57 -3.40 -6.26 -9.31
N ASN A 58 -4.72 -6.20 -9.42
CA ASN A 58 -5.53 -7.42 -9.38
C ASN A 58 -5.24 -8.35 -10.58
N LEU A 59 -5.00 -7.79 -11.76
CA LEU A 59 -4.68 -8.57 -12.97
C LEU A 59 -3.27 -9.16 -12.91
N GLU A 60 -2.27 -8.36 -12.54
CA GLU A 60 -0.86 -8.76 -12.57
C GLU A 60 -0.41 -9.50 -11.31
N LEU A 61 -0.93 -9.11 -10.13
CA LEU A 61 -0.45 -9.56 -8.83
C LEU A 61 -1.51 -10.36 -8.05
N GLY A 62 -2.79 -10.26 -8.42
CA GLY A 62 -3.89 -10.94 -7.73
C GLY A 62 -4.29 -10.31 -6.38
N TRP A 63 -3.67 -9.20 -6.00
CA TRP A 63 -3.98 -8.39 -4.82
C TRP A 63 -3.79 -6.92 -5.17
N TYR A 64 -4.23 -6.00 -4.31
CA TYR A 64 -4.02 -4.57 -4.55
C TYR A 64 -3.64 -3.84 -3.26
N PHE A 65 -2.77 -2.84 -3.40
CA PHE A 65 -2.31 -2.01 -2.29
C PHE A 65 -3.29 -0.85 -2.09
N PRO A 66 -3.79 -0.60 -0.86
CA PRO A 66 -4.86 0.37 -0.64
C PRO A 66 -4.30 1.79 -0.46
N VAL A 67 -3.78 2.37 -1.54
CA VAL A 67 -3.12 3.69 -1.55
C VAL A 67 -4.04 4.80 -1.06
N GLU A 68 -5.34 4.72 -1.36
CA GLU A 68 -6.31 5.81 -1.13
C GLU A 68 -6.61 6.03 0.36
N VAL A 69 -6.40 4.99 1.17
CA VAL A 69 -6.73 5.01 2.60
C VAL A 69 -5.47 5.05 3.46
N LEU A 70 -4.29 4.83 2.87
CA LEU A 70 -3.03 4.69 3.60
C LEU A 70 -2.71 5.93 4.43
N GLU A 71 -2.81 7.14 3.86
CA GLU A 71 -2.54 8.38 4.59
C GLU A 71 -3.43 8.51 5.84
N SER A 72 -4.72 8.19 5.69
CA SER A 72 -5.69 8.27 6.79
C SER A 72 -5.38 7.24 7.89
N ILE A 73 -4.98 6.03 7.51
CA ILE A 73 -4.57 4.99 8.48
C ILE A 73 -3.30 5.41 9.23
N VAL A 74 -2.31 5.95 8.50
CA VAL A 74 -0.98 6.27 9.04
C VAL A 74 -1.03 7.50 9.95
N PHE A 75 -1.74 8.56 9.56
CA PHE A 75 -1.63 9.86 10.23
C PHE A 75 -2.90 10.33 10.96
N LYS A 76 -4.10 9.87 10.55
CA LYS A 76 -5.36 10.40 11.11
C LYS A 76 -5.91 9.55 12.27
N GLY A 77 -5.43 8.32 12.43
CA GLY A 77 -5.77 7.43 13.55
C GLY A 77 -7.24 6.96 13.58
N ASN A 78 -7.52 5.94 14.38
CA ASN A 78 -8.85 5.44 14.79
C ASN A 78 -9.92 5.16 13.71
N HIS A 79 -9.55 4.46 12.65
CA HIS A 79 -10.55 3.86 11.76
C HIS A 79 -10.39 2.34 11.74
N ASN A 80 -11.25 1.64 12.48
CA ASN A 80 -11.28 0.16 12.47
C ASN A 80 -11.83 -0.40 11.14
N LYS A 81 -12.43 0.48 10.32
CA LYS A 81 -12.94 0.19 9.00
C LYS A 81 -12.78 1.42 8.09
N ILE A 82 -12.24 1.22 6.88
CA ILE A 82 -12.29 2.22 5.81
C ILE A 82 -12.67 1.51 4.52
N GLN A 83 -13.74 1.99 3.86
CA GLN A 83 -14.35 1.31 2.72
C GLN A 83 -14.63 -0.17 3.06
N ASP A 84 -14.08 -1.10 2.29
CA ASP A 84 -14.24 -2.54 2.44
C ASP A 84 -13.16 -3.19 3.33
N TRP A 85 -12.22 -2.41 3.87
CA TRP A 85 -11.12 -2.90 4.69
C TRP A 85 -11.45 -2.82 6.18
N GLN A 86 -11.28 -3.93 6.88
CA GLN A 86 -11.12 -3.96 8.33
C GLN A 86 -9.65 -3.73 8.68
N ILE A 87 -9.40 -2.84 9.64
CA ILE A 87 -8.07 -2.29 9.92
C ILE A 87 -7.71 -2.46 11.39
N SER A 88 -6.49 -2.94 11.66
CA SER A 88 -5.91 -3.00 13.00
C SER A 88 -4.51 -2.37 12.98
N THR A 89 -4.24 -1.51 13.96
CA THR A 89 -3.02 -0.70 14.10
C THR A 89 -2.40 -0.82 15.49
N ASP A 90 -2.54 -1.96 16.16
CA ASP A 90 -2.26 -2.12 17.60
C ASP A 90 -0.82 -1.77 18.03
N LYS A 91 0.14 -1.73 17.09
CA LYS A 91 1.54 -1.39 17.37
C LYS A 91 1.90 -0.06 16.72
N HIS A 92 2.37 0.88 17.54
CA HIS A 92 2.84 2.20 17.10
C HIS A 92 4.33 2.36 17.35
N GLN A 93 4.96 3.27 16.62
CA GLN A 93 6.34 3.74 16.85
C GLN A 93 6.46 5.23 16.55
N VAL A 94 7.59 5.82 16.95
CA VAL A 94 7.94 7.21 16.68
C VAL A 94 9.22 7.26 15.87
N PHE A 95 9.23 8.01 14.77
CA PHE A 95 10.42 8.29 13.96
C PHE A 95 10.42 9.77 13.57
N ASN A 96 11.55 10.46 13.75
CA ASN A 96 11.67 11.90 13.47
C ASN A 96 10.53 12.76 14.09
N GLY A 97 10.09 12.42 15.30
CA GLY A 97 9.01 13.13 16.00
C GLY A 97 7.59 12.84 15.49
N ILE A 98 7.44 11.93 14.53
CA ILE A 98 6.13 11.51 13.98
C ILE A 98 5.75 10.17 14.60
N ALA A 99 4.60 10.12 15.27
CA ALA A 99 4.00 8.88 15.76
C ALA A 99 3.11 8.24 14.68
N TYR A 100 3.28 6.94 14.43
CA TYR A 100 2.51 6.21 13.42
C TYR A 100 2.41 4.70 13.74
N PRO A 101 1.44 3.98 13.14
CA PRO A 101 1.36 2.52 13.27
C PRO A 101 2.58 1.83 12.65
N LYS A 102 3.36 1.09 13.46
CA LYS A 102 4.45 0.25 12.97
C LYS A 102 3.92 -0.91 12.11
N ILE A 103 2.77 -1.47 12.51
CA ILE A 103 2.12 -2.57 11.82
C ILE A 103 0.68 -2.18 11.50
N ILE A 104 0.30 -2.28 10.24
CA ILE A 104 -1.07 -2.13 9.77
C ILE A 104 -1.53 -3.49 9.25
N ARG A 105 -2.62 -4.00 9.80
CA ARG A 105 -3.28 -5.21 9.30
C ARG A 105 -4.57 -4.82 8.62
N LEU A 106 -4.72 -5.27 7.39
CA LEU A 106 -5.84 -5.00 6.50
C LEU A 106 -6.47 -6.35 6.15
N SER A 107 -7.76 -6.51 6.44
CA SER A 107 -8.54 -7.65 5.98
C SER A 107 -9.68 -7.15 5.11
N TYR A 108 -9.75 -7.64 3.88
CA TYR A 108 -10.86 -7.26 3.00
C TYR A 108 -12.12 -8.00 3.44
N SER A 109 -13.24 -7.29 3.58
CA SER A 109 -14.43 -7.82 4.23
C SER A 109 -15.04 -9.01 3.47
N ASP A 110 -15.04 -8.95 2.14
CA ASP A 110 -15.76 -9.92 1.29
C ASP A 110 -14.83 -10.86 0.49
N LYS A 111 -13.52 -10.77 0.70
CA LYS A 111 -12.52 -11.61 -0.01
C LYS A 111 -11.51 -12.14 0.98
N HIS A 112 -10.96 -13.31 0.70
CA HIS A 112 -9.85 -13.90 1.49
C HIS A 112 -8.50 -13.19 1.26
N ILE A 113 -8.50 -11.85 1.15
CA ILE A 113 -7.30 -11.03 1.01
C ILE A 113 -6.97 -10.42 2.37
N LYS A 114 -5.76 -10.72 2.85
CA LYS A 114 -5.20 -10.13 4.06
C LYS A 114 -3.86 -9.52 3.71
N ILE A 115 -3.68 -8.24 4.04
CA ILE A 115 -2.43 -7.51 3.82
C ILE A 115 -1.89 -7.11 5.19
N LYS A 116 -0.59 -7.34 5.40
CA LYS A 116 0.12 -6.87 6.59
C LYS A 116 1.23 -5.94 6.12
N LEU A 117 1.10 -4.66 6.44
CA LEU A 117 2.12 -3.66 6.18
C LEU A 117 3.00 -3.52 7.42
N LEU A 118 4.31 -3.53 7.21
CA LEU A 118 5.31 -3.21 8.22
C LEU A 118 5.99 -1.90 7.80
N LEU A 119 5.70 -0.83 8.52
CA LEU A 119 6.28 0.49 8.25
C LEU A 119 7.64 0.56 8.96
N GLN A 120 8.70 0.86 8.22
CA GLN A 120 10.04 1.04 8.79
C GLN A 120 10.29 2.52 9.09
N GLU A 121 10.01 3.37 8.11
CA GLU A 121 10.22 4.80 8.17
C GLU A 121 8.99 5.50 7.59
N VAL A 122 8.57 6.58 8.24
CA VAL A 122 7.49 7.45 7.78
C VAL A 122 7.95 8.88 7.92
N ASN A 123 7.92 9.60 6.82
CA ASN A 123 8.22 11.01 6.75
C ASN A 123 6.96 11.76 6.30
N ARG A 124 6.72 12.94 6.89
CA ARG A 124 5.64 13.84 6.48
C ARG A 124 6.30 15.11 5.96
N LEU A 125 6.19 15.34 4.66
CA LEU A 125 6.58 16.61 4.06
C LEU A 125 5.67 17.70 4.64
N LYS A 126 6.27 18.79 5.12
CA LYS A 126 5.57 19.94 5.69
C LYS A 126 4.92 20.78 4.61
#